data_AF-A0A146KYJ0-F1
#
_entry.id   AF-A0A146KYJ0-F1
#
_cell.length_a   1.000
_cell.length_b   1.000
_cell.length_c   1.000
_cell.angle_alpha   90.00
_cell.angle_beta   90.00
_cell.angle_gamma   90.00
#
_symmetry.space_group_name_H-M   'P 1'
#
loop_
_entity.id
_entity.type
_entity.pdbx_description
1 polymer ?
#
loop_
_entity_poly.entity_id
_entity_poly.type
_entity_poly.pdbx_seq_one_letter_code
_entity_poly.pdbx_strand_id
1 'polypeptide(L)'
;KKVSPNSAFQDDMASQITRLACRSARNLVNHQQVAVRCMSGANPKIVSNQEKFLKEDDTPVYVKGGPLDQVLYRLTMGACVLAIGGFVYNMWDMANPKPK
;
A
#
# COMPACT_ATOMS: atom_id res chain seq x y z
N LYS A 1 25.79 -17.59 -45.77
CA LYS A 1 24.92 -16.41 -45.61
C LYS A 1 25.81 -15.28 -45.06
N LYS A 2 26.18 -14.30 -45.88
CA LYS A 2 27.04 -13.18 -45.44
C LYS A 2 26.22 -12.30 -44.49
N VAL A 3 26.54 -12.30 -43.21
CA VAL A 3 25.93 -11.39 -42.23
C VAL A 3 26.45 -9.99 -42.56
N SER A 4 25.55 -9.12 -43.01
CA SER A 4 25.86 -7.74 -43.37
C SER A 4 26.37 -7.02 -42.11
N PRO A 5 27.52 -6.33 -42.16
CA PRO A 5 28.11 -5.67 -40.98
C PRO A 5 27.21 -4.60 -40.36
N ASN A 6 26.16 -4.18 -41.07
CA ASN A 6 25.14 -3.25 -40.58
C ASN A 6 24.18 -3.88 -39.57
N SER A 7 23.91 -5.19 -39.60
CA SER A 7 22.94 -5.79 -38.65
C SER A 7 23.53 -5.88 -37.24
N ALA A 8 24.82 -6.23 -37.11
CA ALA A 8 25.50 -6.31 -35.82
C ALA A 8 25.59 -4.95 -35.10
N PHE A 9 25.76 -3.87 -35.86
CA PHE A 9 25.73 -2.51 -35.32
C PHE A 9 24.31 -2.10 -34.90
N GLN A 10 23.30 -2.52 -35.66
CA GLN A 10 21.90 -2.25 -35.37
C GLN A 10 21.41 -3.03 -34.12
N ASP A 11 21.93 -4.25 -33.92
CA ASP A 11 21.67 -5.08 -32.75
C ASP A 11 22.33 -4.52 -31.45
N ASP A 12 23.52 -3.91 -31.57
CA ASP A 12 24.21 -3.23 -30.45
C ASP A 12 23.49 -1.94 -30.04
N MET A 13 23.10 -1.10 -31.00
CA MET A 13 22.27 0.08 -30.72
C MET A 13 20.91 -0.29 -30.14
N ALA A 14 20.25 -1.33 -30.64
CA ALA A 14 19.02 -1.84 -30.06
C ALA A 14 19.23 -2.27 -28.61
N SER A 15 20.31 -3.01 -28.31
CA SER A 15 20.64 -3.41 -26.94
C SER A 15 20.94 -2.22 -26.02
N GLN A 16 21.59 -1.17 -26.52
CA GLN A 16 21.88 0.05 -25.77
C GLN A 16 20.60 0.85 -25.48
N ILE A 17 19.71 1.00 -26.46
CA ILE A 17 18.40 1.64 -26.31
C ILE A 17 17.54 0.85 -25.34
N THR A 18 17.52 -0.49 -25.44
CA THR A 18 16.82 -1.35 -24.48
C THR A 18 17.39 -1.22 -23.08
N ARG A 19 18.73 -1.18 -22.90
CA ARG A 19 19.36 -0.95 -21.59
C ARG A 19 19.02 0.43 -21.04
N LEU A 20 18.98 1.47 -21.87
CA LEU A 20 18.62 2.83 -21.49
C LEU A 20 17.13 2.92 -21.10
N ALA A 21 16.25 2.30 -21.88
CA ALA A 21 14.82 2.19 -21.60
C ALA A 21 14.56 1.37 -20.33
N CYS A 22 15.24 0.23 -20.13
CA CYS A 22 15.16 -0.55 -18.90
C CYS A 22 15.79 0.17 -17.70
N ARG A 23 16.77 1.06 -17.89
CA ARG A 23 17.32 1.92 -16.82
C ARG A 23 16.35 3.05 -16.46
N SER A 24 15.65 3.62 -17.46
CA SER A 24 14.58 4.61 -17.29
C SER A 24 13.33 4.03 -16.62
N ALA A 25 12.87 2.84 -17.05
CA ALA A 25 11.71 2.16 -16.49
C ALA A 25 11.93 1.71 -15.04
N ARG A 26 13.13 1.21 -14.72
CA ARG A 26 13.52 0.95 -13.31
C ARG A 26 13.51 2.22 -12.47
N ASN A 27 13.82 3.37 -13.07
CA ASN A 27 13.74 4.65 -12.38
C ASN A 27 12.28 5.04 -12.14
N LEU A 28 11.36 4.81 -13.08
CA LEU A 28 9.93 5.16 -12.92
C LEU A 28 9.21 4.34 -11.84
N VAL A 29 9.51 3.04 -11.74
CA VAL A 29 8.96 2.17 -10.68
C VAL A 29 9.60 2.49 -9.32
N ASN A 30 10.88 2.87 -9.30
CA ASN A 30 11.52 3.41 -8.09
C ASN A 30 11.10 4.87 -7.80
N HIS A 31 10.62 5.64 -8.78
CA HIS A 31 10.36 7.08 -8.64
C HIS A 31 9.24 7.35 -7.65
N GLN A 32 8.27 6.45 -7.49
CA GLN A 32 7.24 6.65 -6.48
C GLN A 32 7.80 6.59 -5.04
N GLN A 33 8.86 5.82 -4.82
CA GLN A 33 9.50 5.67 -3.51
C GLN A 33 10.70 6.61 -3.33
N VAL A 34 11.43 6.92 -4.41
CA VAL A 34 12.58 7.83 -4.43
C VAL A 34 12.16 9.30 -4.44
N ALA A 35 11.06 9.67 -5.11
CA ALA A 35 10.57 11.05 -5.10
C ALA A 35 10.19 11.50 -3.68
N VAL A 36 9.61 10.61 -2.85
CA VAL A 36 9.30 10.94 -1.45
C VAL A 36 10.56 11.11 -0.60
N ARG A 37 11.58 10.27 -0.83
CA ARG A 37 12.90 10.40 -0.17
C ARG A 37 13.63 11.68 -0.56
N CYS A 38 13.53 12.12 -1.82
CA CYS A 38 14.10 13.39 -2.27
C CYS A 38 13.32 14.62 -1.76
N MET A 39 12.01 14.51 -1.53
CA MET A 39 11.19 15.58 -0.94
C MET A 39 11.22 15.61 0.60
N SER A 40 11.64 14.53 1.25
CA SER A 40 11.66 14.39 2.72
C SER A 40 12.91 14.98 3.40
N GLY A 41 13.65 15.85 2.73
CA GLY A 41 14.95 16.40 3.16
C GLY A 41 14.98 17.23 4.45
N ALA A 42 13.97 17.17 5.33
CA ALA A 42 13.87 18.01 6.53
C ALA A 42 13.60 17.25 7.84
N ASN A 43 13.17 15.97 7.84
CA ASN A 43 12.88 15.27 9.10
C ASN A 43 13.09 13.74 9.04
N PRO A 44 13.97 13.17 9.89
CA PRO A 44 14.26 11.73 9.88
C PRO A 44 13.04 10.86 10.20
N LYS A 45 12.06 11.38 10.94
CA LYS A 45 10.82 10.65 11.28
C LYS A 45 9.89 10.48 10.09
N ILE A 46 9.93 11.40 9.14
CA ILE A 46 9.11 11.34 7.93
C ILE A 46 9.68 10.27 7.00
N VAL A 47 11.01 10.20 6.87
CA VAL A 47 11.69 9.16 6.08
C VAL A 47 11.37 7.76 6.64
N SER A 48 11.49 7.55 7.96
CA SER A 48 11.18 6.26 8.57
C SER A 48 9.72 5.83 8.37
N ASN A 49 8.78 6.78 8.40
CA ASN A 49 7.38 6.49 8.14
C ASN A 49 7.13 6.16 6.67
N GLN A 50 7.73 6.89 5.73
CA GLN A 50 7.63 6.59 4.30
C GLN A 50 8.13 5.18 3.99
N GLU A 51 9.27 4.78 4.55
CA GLU A 51 9.79 3.42 4.38
C GLU A 51 8.83 2.35 4.93
N LYS A 52 8.21 2.63 6.07
CA LYS A 52 7.23 1.72 6.68
C LYS A 52 5.97 1.55 5.81
N PHE A 53 5.45 2.62 5.23
CA PHE A 53 4.22 2.57 4.41
C PHE A 53 4.47 2.11 2.98
N LEU A 54 5.67 2.35 2.43
CA LEU A 54 6.05 1.97 1.06
C LEU A 54 6.60 0.54 0.95
N LYS A 55 6.90 -0.14 2.07
CA LYS A 55 7.29 -1.56 2.06
C LYS A 55 6.20 -2.38 1.36
N GLU A 56 6.57 -3.22 0.40
CA GLU A 56 5.62 -4.10 -0.29
C GLU A 56 5.21 -5.24 0.65
N ASP A 57 4.21 -4.97 1.48
CA ASP A 57 3.55 -5.93 2.36
C ASP A 57 2.08 -6.02 1.93
N ASP A 58 1.50 -7.22 1.91
CA ASP A 58 0.06 -7.45 1.65
C ASP A 58 -0.85 -6.96 2.81
N THR A 59 -0.31 -6.15 3.72
CA THR A 59 -1.04 -5.66 4.89
C THR A 59 -1.76 -4.35 4.54
N PRO A 60 -3.07 -4.25 4.81
CA PRO A 60 -3.84 -3.06 4.45
C PRO A 60 -3.38 -1.83 5.24
N VAL A 61 -3.56 -0.65 4.65
CA VAL A 61 -3.05 0.63 5.16
C VAL A 61 -3.47 0.94 6.62
N TYR A 62 -4.67 0.54 7.03
CA TYR A 62 -5.21 0.78 8.38
C TYR A 62 -4.63 -0.13 9.47
N VAL A 63 -3.84 -1.14 9.10
CA VAL A 63 -3.12 -2.04 10.03
C VAL A 63 -1.60 -1.80 10.00
N LYS A 64 -1.12 -1.05 9.01
CA LYS A 64 0.32 -0.91 8.71
C LYS A 64 1.06 0.01 9.70
N GLY A 65 0.34 0.86 10.43
CA GLY A 65 0.93 1.80 11.40
C GLY A 65 1.44 1.14 12.68
N GLY A 66 0.98 -0.07 13.03
CA GLY A 66 1.55 -0.89 14.09
C GLY A 66 0.56 -1.83 14.79
N PRO A 67 1.01 -2.57 15.82
CA PRO A 67 0.14 -3.50 16.56
C PRO A 67 -0.95 -2.78 17.35
N LEU A 68 -0.76 -1.51 17.73
CA LEU A 68 -1.78 -0.68 18.37
C LEU A 68 -3.00 -0.55 17.44
N ASP A 69 -2.79 -0.29 16.15
CA ASP A 69 -3.86 -0.11 15.18
C ASP A 69 -4.72 -1.38 15.04
N GLN A 70 -4.12 -2.57 15.17
CA GLN A 70 -4.86 -3.84 15.19
C GLN A 70 -5.76 -3.96 16.42
N VAL A 71 -5.25 -3.63 17.60
CA VAL A 71 -6.03 -3.69 18.85
C VAL A 71 -7.17 -2.69 18.79
N LEU A 72 -6.88 -1.46 18.36
CA LEU A 72 -7.86 -0.40 18.25
C LEU A 72 -8.96 -0.77 17.25
N TYR A 73 -8.59 -1.30 16.08
CA TYR A 73 -9.55 -1.76 15.07
C TYR A 73 -10.47 -2.85 15.62
N ARG A 74 -9.91 -3.86 16.29
CA ARG A 74 -10.69 -4.97 16.88
C ARG A 74 -11.61 -4.49 17.99
N LEU A 75 -11.15 -3.56 18.82
CA LEU A 75 -11.96 -2.96 19.89
C LEU A 75 -13.14 -2.19 19.30
N THR A 76 -12.89 -1.31 18.31
CA THR A 76 -13.94 -0.54 17.66
C THR A 76 -14.96 -1.45 16.98
N MET A 77 -14.51 -2.47 16.24
CA MET A 77 -15.41 -3.44 15.61
C MET A 77 -16.22 -4.22 16.64
N GLY A 78 -15.59 -4.68 17.72
CA GLY A 78 -16.29 -5.35 18.82
C GLY A 78 -17.36 -4.45 19.45
N ALA A 79 -17.02 -3.20 19.75
CA ALA A 79 -17.96 -2.23 20.30
C ALA A 79 -19.14 -1.95 19.35
N CYS A 80 -18.90 -1.81 18.04
CA CYS A 80 -19.95 -1.63 17.05
C CYS A 80 -20.90 -2.83 17.00
N VAL A 81 -20.38 -4.06 16.99
CA VAL A 81 -21.21 -5.27 16.97
C VAL A 81 -22.04 -5.39 18.25
N LEU A 82 -21.44 -5.09 19.41
CA LEU A 82 -22.17 -5.08 20.69
C LEU A 82 -23.26 -4.01 20.72
N ALA A 83 -22.99 -2.81 20.20
CA ALA A 83 -23.97 -1.73 20.13
C ALA A 83 -25.16 -2.13 19.24
N ILE A 84 -24.90 -2.71 18.07
CA ILE A 84 -25.96 -3.20 17.17
C ILE A 84 -26.75 -4.32 17.83
N GLY A 85 -26.09 -5.29 18.46
CA GLY A 85 -26.77 -6.38 19.18
C GLY A 85 -27.65 -5.87 20.32
N GLY A 86 -27.14 -4.94 21.13
CA GLY A 86 -27.91 -4.27 22.17
C GLY A 86 -29.08 -3.47 21.62
N PHE A 87 -28.89 -2.76 20.51
CA PHE A 87 -29.96 -2.01 19.86
C PHE A 87 -31.08 -2.94 19.38
N VAL A 88 -30.75 -4.06 18.72
CA VAL A 88 -31.73 -5.05 18.25
C VAL A 88 -32.46 -5.70 19.42
N TYR A 89 -31.75 -6.04 20.50
CA TYR A 89 -32.37 -6.59 21.72
C TYR A 89 -33.37 -5.61 22.34
N ASN A 90 -32.98 -4.36 22.52
CA ASN A 90 -33.87 -3.32 23.06
C ASN A 90 -35.07 -3.09 22.15
N MET A 91 -34.86 -3.04 20.84
CA MET A 91 -35.94 -2.90 19.86
C MET A 91 -36.93 -4.07 19.95
N TRP A 92 -36.45 -5.29 20.12
CA TRP A 92 -37.29 -6.48 20.28
C TRP A 92 -38.09 -6.47 21.59
N ASP A 93 -37.46 -6.11 22.69
CA ASP A 93 -38.11 -6.01 24.01
C ASP A 93 -39.17 -4.90 24.04
N MET A 94 -38.95 -3.79 23.33
CA MET A 94 -39.94 -2.72 23.18
C MET A 94 -41.06 -3.07 22.19
N ALA A 95 -40.75 -3.83 21.14
CA ALA A 95 -41.75 -4.21 20.13
C ALA A 95 -42.76 -5.24 20.65
N ASN A 96 -42.38 -6.06 21.63
CA ASN A 96 -43.27 -7.06 22.20
C ASN A 96 -44.00 -6.52 23.44
N PRO A 97 -45.33 -6.65 23.51
CA PRO A 97 -46.09 -6.22 24.68
C PRO A 97 -45.73 -7.10 25.88
N LYS A 98 -45.32 -6.47 26.98
CA LYS A 98 -45.05 -7.18 28.24
C LYS A 98 -46.39 -7.56 28.88
N PRO A 99 -46.55 -8.81 29.38
CA PRO A 99 -47.76 -9.20 30.08
C PRO A 99 -47.95 -8.32 31.33
N LYS A 100 -49.20 -7.92 31.59
CA LYS A 100 -49.59 -7.08 32.75
C LYS A 100 -49.50 -7.86 34.06
#